data_AF-A0A392N0R9-F1
#
_entry.id   AF-A0A392N0R9-F1
#
_cell.length_a   1.000
_cell.length_b   1.000
_cell.length_c   1.000
_cell.angle_alpha   90.00
_cell.angle_beta   90.00
_cell.angle_gamma   90.00
#
_symmetry.space_group_name_H-M   'P 1'
#
loop_
_entity.id
_entity.type
_entity.pdbx_description
1 polymer ?
#
loop_
_entity_poly.entity_id
_entity_poly.type
_entity_poly.pdbx_seq_one_letter_code
_entity_poly.pdbx_strand_id
1 'polypeptide(L)' 'AFDTEQLLECMKKLISGQRVKIPIYDFKKHQRSSDSFRQVNASDVIILEGILVFHDQGVRDLMNMKIFVDT' A
#
# COMPACT_ATOMS: atom_id res chain seq x y z
N ALA A 1 -13.54 -3.55 -4.17
CA ALA A 1 -12.62 -4.71 -4.33
C ALA A 1 -11.18 -4.28 -4.07
N PHE A 2 -10.67 -3.24 -4.75
CA PHE A 2 -9.36 -2.63 -4.47
C PHE A 2 -9.41 -1.12 -4.75
N ASP A 3 -8.75 -0.30 -3.92
CA ASP A 3 -8.66 1.16 -4.08
C ASP A 3 -7.23 1.57 -4.50
N THR A 4 -6.90 1.35 -5.77
CA THR A 4 -5.57 1.68 -6.31
C THR A 4 -5.23 3.16 -6.19
N GLU A 5 -6.22 4.05 -6.37
CA GLU A 5 -6.02 5.50 -6.21
C GLU A 5 -5.60 5.86 -4.79
N GLN A 6 -6.22 5.24 -3.78
CA GLN A 6 -5.84 5.44 -2.37
C GLN A 6 -4.44 4.89 -2.09
N LEU A 7 -4.07 3.75 -2.68
CA LEU A 7 -2.71 3.21 -2.58
C LEU A 7 -1.68 4.19 -3.16
N LEU A 8 -1.92 4.71 -4.36
CA LEU A 8 -1.05 5.71 -5.01
C LEU A 8 -0.88 6.97 -4.17
N GLU A 9 -1.97 7.47 -3.60
CA GLU A 9 -1.93 8.64 -2.71
C GLU A 9 -1.09 8.35 -1.46
N CYS A 10 -1.30 7.19 -0.82
CA CYS A 10 -0.50 6.79 0.34
C CYS A 10 0.98 6.66 0.01
N MET A 11 1.33 6.02 -1.11
CA MET A 11 2.72 5.87 -1.56
C MET A 11 3.38 7.22 -1.80
N LYS A 12 2.72 8.13 -2.53
CA LYS A 12 3.25 9.48 -2.80
C LYS A 12 3.51 10.27 -1.51
N LYS A 13 2.62 10.16 -0.52
CA LYS A 13 2.81 10.78 0.80
C LYS A 13 3.99 10.17 1.56
N LEU A 14 4.11 8.84 1.57
CA LEU A 14 5.22 8.17 2.24
C LEU A 14 6.57 8.53 1.59
N ILE A 15 6.63 8.56 0.26
CA ILE A 15 7.83 8.97 -0.51
C ILE A 15 8.20 10.43 -0.23
N SER A 16 7.22 11.31 0.02
CA SER A 16 7.47 12.71 0.39
C SER A 16 7.78 12.94 1.87
N GLY A 17 8.01 11.88 2.65
CA GLY A 17 8.35 11.97 4.07
C GLY A 17 7.13 12.17 4.99
N GLN A 18 5.91 12.05 4.47
CA GLN A 18 4.69 12.26 5.24
C GLN A 18 4.14 10.94 5.80
N ARG A 19 3.69 10.98 7.05
CA ARG A 19 2.94 9.86 7.66
C ARG A 19 1.57 9.69 7.02
N VAL A 20 1.08 8.46 6.95
CA VAL A 20 -0.24 8.11 6.42
C VAL A 20 -1.02 7.23 7.39
N LYS A 21 -2.36 7.23 7.25
CA LYS A 21 -3.26 6.32 7.94
C LYS A 21 -3.75 5.28 6.93
N ILE A 22 -3.38 4.03 7.14
CA ILE A 22 -3.77 2.92 6.27
C ILE A 22 -4.93 2.17 6.93
N PRO A 23 -6.03 1.89 6.21
CA PRO A 23 -7.11 1.10 6.75
C PRO A 23 -6.67 -0.32 7.11
N ILE A 24 -7.28 -0.90 8.15
CA ILE A 24 -7.03 -2.29 8.51
C ILE A 24 -8.11 -3.18 7.87
N TYR A 25 -7.67 -4.29 7.26
CA TYR A 25 -8.58 -5.32 6.76
C TYR A 25 -8.88 -6.34 7.87
N ASP A 26 -10.17 -6.53 8.18
CA ASP A 26 -10.62 -7.54 9.13
C ASP A 26 -10.80 -8.88 8.42
N PHE A 27 -9.84 -9.79 8.63
CA PHE A 27 -9.86 -11.13 8.02
C PHE A 27 -11.00 -12.03 8.54
N LYS A 28 -11.59 -11.75 9.70
CA LYS A 28 -12.72 -12.53 10.22
C LYS A 28 -14.02 -12.12 9.54
N LYS A 29 -14.18 -10.82 9.27
CA LYS A 29 -15.37 -10.25 8.64
C LYS A 29 -15.23 -10.13 7.12
N HIS A 30 -14.05 -10.43 6.58
CA HIS A 30 -13.71 -10.30 5.17
C HIS A 30 -13.99 -8.90 4.58
N GLN A 31 -13.79 -7.85 5.39
CA GLN A 31 -14.06 -6.47 4.99
C GLN A 31 -13.08 -5.48 5.60
N ARG A 32 -13.00 -4.29 5.00
CA ARG A 32 -12.29 -3.15 5.57
C ARG A 32 -12.95 -2.75 6.89
N SER A 33 -12.13 -2.52 7.91
CA SER A 33 -12.61 -1.92 9.16
C SER A 33 -12.88 -0.43 8.94
N SER A 34 -14.09 0.03 9.25
CA SER A 34 -14.51 1.44 9.14
C SER A 34 -13.74 2.35 10.07
N ASP A 35 -13.44 1.86 11.28
CA ASP A 35 -13.00 2.71 12.39
C ASP A 35 -11.57 2.41 12.86
N SER A 36 -10.87 1.49 12.19
CA SER A 36 -9.50 1.15 12.54
C SER A 36 -8.51 1.42 11.41
N PHE A 37 -7.48 2.19 11.78
CA PHE A 37 -6.41 2.60 10.90
C PHE A 37 -5.07 2.34 11.59
N ARG A 38 -4.12 1.87 10.81
CA ARG A 38 -2.72 1.80 11.20
C ARG A 38 -2.03 3.08 10.78
N GLN A 39 -1.39 3.77 11.72
CA GLN A 39 -0.50 4.87 11.39
C GLN A 39 0.83 4.31 10.90
N VAL A 40 1.26 4.75 9.72
CA VAL A 40 2.54 4.39 9.11
C VAL A 40 3.34 5.66 8.92
N ASN A 41 4.53 5.71 9.53
CA ASN A 41 5.46 6.81 9.34
C ASN A 41 6.26 6.60 8.06
N ALA A 42 6.76 7.68 7.47
CA ALA A 42 7.74 7.57 6.40
C ALA A 42 9.01 6.88 6.91
N SER A 43 9.71 6.18 6.02
CA SER A 43 10.92 5.43 6.31
C SER A 43 11.82 5.45 5.09
N ASP A 44 13.12 5.29 5.29
CA ASP A 44 14.10 5.29 4.20
C ASP A 44 13.86 4.16 3.18
N VAL A 45 13.29 3.04 3.66
CA VAL A 45 12.90 1.90 2.83
C VAL A 45 11.44 1.54 3.12
N ILE A 46 10.65 1.43 2.05
CA ILE A 46 9.25 1.02 2.10
C ILE A 46 9.09 -0.26 1.27
N ILE A 47 8.60 -1.32 1.89
CA ILE A 47 8.29 -2.58 1.21
C ILE A 47 6.79 -2.63 0.97
N LEU A 48 6.40 -2.71 -0.31
CA LEU A 48 5.01 -2.93 -0.73
C LEU A 48 4.86 -4.37 -1.21
N GLU A 49 4.07 -5.16 -0.48
CA GLU A 49 3.75 -6.55 -0.83
C GLU A 49 2.28 -6.75 -1.18
N GLY A 50 2.00 -7.79 -1.95
CA GLY A 50 0.64 -8.21 -2.28
C GLY A 50 0.57 -8.91 -3.64
N ILE A 51 -0.51 -9.66 -3.85
CA ILE A 51 -0.71 -10.49 -5.04
C ILE A 51 -0.94 -9.70 -6.35
N LEU A 52 -1.27 -8.40 -6.27
CA LEU A 52 -1.60 -7.55 -7.42
C LEU A 52 -0.79 -6.24 -7.48
N VAL A 53 0.30 -6.12 -6.71
CA VAL A 53 1.06 -4.86 -6.61
C VAL A 53 1.68 -4.40 -7.95
N PHE A 54 1.83 -5.31 -8.92
CA PHE A 54 2.32 -5.00 -10.27
C PHE A 54 1.23 -4.80 -11.32
N HIS A 55 -0.04 -4.97 -10.96
CA HIS A 55 -1.16 -4.84 -11.91
C HIS A 55 -1.28 -3.40 -12.45
N ASP A 56 -1.21 -2.40 -11.58
CA ASP A 56 -1.33 -0.99 -11.96
C ASP A 56 0.03 -0.40 -12.40
N GLN A 57 0.03 0.33 -13.53
CA GLN A 57 1.24 0.97 -14.05
C GLN A 57 1.72 2.12 -13.14
N GLY A 58 0.81 2.94 -12.62
CA GLY A 58 1.16 4.05 -11.75
C GLY A 58 1.83 3.59 -10.46
N VAL A 59 1.40 2.46 -9.89
CA VAL A 59 2.04 1.88 -8.70
C VAL A 59 3.45 1.40 -9.07
N ARG A 60 3.62 0.76 -10.23
CA ARG A 60 4.93 0.31 -10.72
C ARG A 60 5.89 1.46 -11.00
N ASP A 61 5.40 2.62 -11.40
CA ASP A 61 6.25 3.78 -11.71
C ASP A 61 6.84 4.43 -10.44
N LEU A 62 6.22 4.20 -9.28
CA LEU A 62 6.71 4.68 -7.98
C LEU A 62 7.72 3.73 -7.32
N MET A 63 7.95 2.54 -7.87
CA MET A 63 8.85 1.53 -7.28
C MET A 63 10.27 1.66 -7.80
N ASN A 64 11.26 1.69 -6.91
CA ASN A 64 12.67 1.62 -7.27
C ASN A 64 13.14 0.19 -7.60
N MET A 65 12.55 -0.83 -6.97
CA MET A 65 12.85 -2.25 -7.15
C MET A 65 11.56 -3.06 -7.22
N LYS A 66 11.55 -4.12 -8.04
CA LYS A 66 10.40 -5.02 -8.25
C LYS A 66 10.88 -6.45 -8.16
N ILE A 67 10.28 -7.24 -7.27
CA ILE A 67 10.57 -8.67 -7.10
C ILE A 67 9.24 -9.41 -7.29
N PHE A 68 9.24 -10.37 -8.21
CA PHE A 68 8.14 -11.32 -8.38
C PHE A 68 8.64 -12.70 -7.95
N VAL A 69 7.89 -13.35 -7.07
CA VAL A 69 8.17 -14.73 -6.66
C VAL A 69 7.25 -15.64 -7.47
N ASP A 70 7.85 -16.37 -8.41
CA ASP A 70 7.18 -17.44 -9.13
C ASP A 70 7.47 -18.76 -8.39
N THR A 71 6.43 -19.54 -8.10
CA THR A 71 6.51 -20.74 -7.24
C THR A 71 6.01 -21.96 -7.96
#